data_AF-A0A076HP44-F1
#
_entry.id   AF-A0A076HP44-F1
#
_cell.length_a   1.000
_cell.length_b   1.000
_cell.length_c   1.000
_cell.angle_alpha   90.00
_cell.angle_beta   90.00
_cell.angle_gamma   90.00
#
_symmetry.space_group_name_H-M   'P 1'
#
loop_
_entity.id
_entity.type
_entity.pdbx_description
1 polymer ?
#
loop_
_entity_poly.entity_id
_entity_poly.type
_entity_poly.pdbx_seq_one_letter_code
_entity_poly.pdbx_strand_id
1 'polypeptide(L)'
;MAPTSFPNPLPTGGFPVPIDRIDSAFRLLGFLPGYSHNDLTCRLVLHETHWEIKILTTQQHSYPAIKQVDFKPESFWSGARVLLSVQPDHLEYTIKPSSGAVARALLRFCLERGLPLTPAARQQALAG
;
A
#
# COMPACT_ATOMS: atom_id res chain seq x y z
N MET A 1 8.54 -14.85 9.85
CA MET A 1 7.19 -14.80 10.45
C MET A 1 6.54 -13.52 9.95
N ALA A 2 5.40 -13.60 9.26
CA ALA A 2 4.73 -12.39 8.74
C ALA A 2 4.00 -11.67 9.88
N PRO A 3 4.05 -10.32 9.97
CA PRO A 3 3.31 -9.59 10.98
C PRO A 3 1.80 -9.82 10.81
N THR A 4 1.13 -10.13 11.92
CA THR A 4 -0.33 -10.26 12.00
C THR A 4 -1.01 -8.93 12.35
N SER A 5 -0.24 -7.96 12.84
CA SER A 5 -0.63 -6.58 13.08
C SER A 5 0.58 -5.65 12.96
N PHE A 6 0.33 -4.36 12.73
CA PHE A 6 1.35 -3.32 12.78
C PHE A 6 1.33 -2.63 14.15
N PRO A 7 2.48 -2.17 14.65
CA PRO A 7 2.55 -1.51 15.95
C PRO A 7 1.72 -0.21 15.96
N ASN A 8 1.04 0.02 17.08
CA ASN A 8 0.30 1.25 17.36
C ASN A 8 0.65 1.70 18.79
N PRO A 9 1.37 2.83 18.98
CA PRO A 9 1.84 3.75 17.93
C PRO A 9 2.95 3.14 17.06
N LEU A 10 3.14 3.71 15.87
CA LEU A 10 4.26 3.34 15.01
C LEU A 10 5.59 3.81 15.64
N PRO A 11 6.71 3.08 15.47
CA PRO A 11 8.02 3.53 15.90
C PRO A 11 8.41 4.84 15.22
N THR A 12 9.18 5.69 15.91
CA THR A 12 9.65 6.98 15.37
C THR A 12 10.42 6.83 14.06
N GLY A 13 11.18 5.75 13.91
CA GLY A 13 11.93 5.42 12.69
C GLY A 13 11.07 4.86 11.53
N GLY A 14 9.77 4.70 11.73
CA GLY A 14 8.86 4.04 10.80
C GLY A 14 8.85 2.52 10.95
N PHE A 15 7.81 1.89 10.41
CA PHE A 15 7.63 0.46 10.39
C PHE A 15 7.70 -0.06 8.95
N PRO A 16 8.73 -0.85 8.58
CA PRO A 16 8.83 -1.42 7.24
C PRO A 16 7.77 -2.50 7.05
N VAL A 17 6.99 -2.38 5.97
CA VAL A 17 5.98 -3.37 5.60
C VAL A 17 6.63 -4.44 4.71
N PRO A 18 6.52 -5.74 5.03
CA PRO A 18 7.04 -6.80 4.18
C PRO A 18 6.27 -6.89 2.86
N ILE A 19 6.94 -6.57 1.76
CA ILE A 19 6.37 -6.55 0.41
C ILE A 19 7.35 -7.23 -0.55
N ASP A 20 6.80 -7.83 -1.59
CA ASP A 20 7.60 -8.49 -2.64
C ASP A 20 7.75 -7.60 -3.87
N ARG A 21 6.78 -6.71 -4.11
CA ARG A 21 6.73 -5.90 -5.31
C ARG A 21 5.87 -4.66 -5.13
N ILE A 22 6.26 -3.59 -5.80
CA ILE A 22 5.45 -2.41 -6.02
C ILE A 22 5.43 -2.08 -7.51
N ASP A 23 4.23 -1.86 -8.03
CA ASP A 23 4.00 -1.23 -9.33
C ASP A 23 3.37 0.15 -9.10
N SER A 24 3.72 1.14 -9.92
CA SER A 24 3.00 2.40 -10.00
C SER A 24 2.54 2.72 -11.41
N ALA A 25 1.39 3.37 -11.50
CA ALA A 25 0.86 3.98 -12.70
C ALA A 25 0.59 5.47 -12.42
N PHE A 26 0.98 6.33 -13.34
CA PHE A 26 0.83 7.78 -13.22
C PHE A 26 0.53 8.42 -14.57
N ARG A 27 0.11 9.69 -14.56
CA ARG A 27 -0.08 10.48 -15.79
C ARG A 27 0.92 11.63 -15.86
N LEU A 28 1.90 11.49 -16.75
CA LEU A 28 2.77 12.61 -17.14
C LEU A 28 1.96 13.64 -17.91
N LEU A 29 2.13 14.92 -17.55
CA LEU A 29 1.43 16.05 -18.17
C LEU A 29 -0.11 15.91 -18.18
N GLY A 30 -0.67 15.10 -17.27
CA GLY A 30 -2.12 14.89 -17.15
C GLY A 30 -2.74 13.89 -18.15
N PHE A 31 -1.99 13.41 -19.16
CA PHE A 31 -2.55 12.50 -20.17
C PHE A 31 -1.62 11.36 -20.63
N LEU A 32 -0.29 11.49 -20.51
CA LEU A 32 0.63 10.43 -20.94
C LEU A 32 0.76 9.36 -19.84
N PRO A 33 0.36 8.12 -20.08
CA PRO A 33 0.50 7.07 -19.07
C PRO A 33 1.99 6.74 -18.85
N GLY A 34 2.41 6.77 -17.59
CA GLY A 34 3.70 6.30 -17.14
C GLY A 34 3.52 5.11 -16.20
N TYR A 35 4.45 4.15 -16.27
CA TYR A 35 4.45 2.97 -15.42
C TYR A 35 5.85 2.77 -14.85
N SER A 36 5.93 2.38 -13.58
CA SER A 36 7.19 1.93 -12.98
C SER A 36 6.95 0.68 -12.15
N HIS A 37 7.92 -0.20 -12.07
CA HIS A 37 7.85 -1.43 -11.28
C HIS A 37 9.20 -1.69 -10.61
N ASN A 38 9.18 -2.24 -9.39
CA ASN A 38 10.37 -2.77 -8.72
C ASN A 38 9.98 -3.92 -7.79
N ASP A 39 10.69 -5.04 -7.92
CA ASP A 39 10.56 -6.28 -7.14
C ASP A 39 11.89 -6.72 -6.50
N LEU A 40 12.97 -5.93 -6.65
CA LEU A 40 14.30 -6.23 -6.10
C LEU A 40 14.64 -5.39 -4.87
N THR A 41 14.36 -4.08 -4.93
CA THR A 41 14.73 -3.11 -3.87
C THR A 41 13.57 -2.21 -3.45
N CYS A 42 12.34 -2.64 -3.74
CA CYS A 42 11.16 -1.91 -3.35
C CYS A 42 11.00 -1.88 -1.82
N ARG A 43 10.43 -0.79 -1.31
CA ARG A 43 10.20 -0.61 0.12
C ARG A 43 8.93 0.19 0.35
N LEU A 44 8.17 -0.20 1.37
CA LEU A 44 7.09 0.56 1.96
C LEU A 44 7.38 0.72 3.46
N VAL A 45 7.39 1.95 3.96
CA VAL A 45 7.55 2.24 5.39
C VAL A 45 6.38 3.09 5.86
N LEU A 46 5.76 2.70 6.96
CA LEU A 46 4.68 3.45 7.58
C LEU A 46 5.25 4.30 8.71
N HIS A 47 5.01 5.61 8.68
CA HIS A 47 5.38 6.54 9.75
C HIS A 47 4.12 7.04 10.45
N GLU A 48 4.28 7.77 11.55
CA GLU A 48 3.13 8.27 12.30
C GLU A 48 2.21 9.16 11.46
N THR A 49 2.75 10.04 10.62
CA THR A 49 1.99 11.06 9.87
C THR A 49 1.98 10.85 8.36
N HIS A 50 2.87 10.02 7.85
CA HIS A 50 3.12 9.82 6.42
C HIS A 50 3.55 8.39 6.15
N TRP A 51 3.70 8.06 4.88
CA TRP A 51 4.26 6.79 4.45
C TRP A 51 5.32 7.05 3.40
N GLU A 52 6.33 6.20 3.39
CA GLU A 52 7.44 6.23 2.45
C GLU A 52 7.31 5.06 1.49
N ILE A 53 7.53 5.33 0.21
CA ILE A 53 7.55 4.31 -0.84
C ILE A 53 8.80 4.47 -1.69
N LYS A 54 9.49 3.36 -1.93
CA LYS A 54 10.64 3.31 -2.84
C LYS A 54 10.30 2.37 -3.99
N ILE A 55 10.23 2.92 -5.19
CA ILE A 55 10.15 2.15 -6.44
C ILE A 55 11.47 2.33 -7.19
N LEU A 56 11.66 3.46 -7.87
CA LEU A 56 12.97 3.85 -8.43
C LEU A 56 13.66 4.85 -7.50
N THR A 57 12.89 5.84 -7.06
CA THR A 57 13.27 6.82 -6.05
C THR A 57 12.40 6.64 -4.81
N THR A 58 12.88 7.17 -3.68
CA THR A 58 12.09 7.27 -2.46
C THR A 58 11.16 8.48 -2.56
N GLN A 59 9.87 8.25 -2.30
CA GLN A 59 8.83 9.26 -2.22
C GLN A 59 8.15 9.18 -0.86
N GLN A 60 7.77 10.33 -0.32
CA GLN A 60 7.02 10.42 0.93
C GLN A 60 5.67 11.06 0.66
N HIS A 61 4.63 10.47 1.23
CA HIS A 61 3.24 10.86 1.01
C HIS A 61 2.53 10.98 2.34
N SER A 62 1.73 12.04 2.50
CA SER A 62 0.85 12.14 3.64
C SER A 62 -0.31 11.15 3.51
N TYR A 63 -0.83 10.65 4.63
CA TYR A 63 -2.01 9.77 4.60
C TYR A 63 -3.25 10.41 3.94
N PRO A 64 -3.56 11.72 4.14
CA PRO A 64 -4.69 12.37 3.47
C PRO A 64 -4.61 12.42 1.94
N ALA A 65 -3.44 12.16 1.35
CA ALA A 65 -3.28 12.05 -0.09
C ALA A 65 -3.94 10.77 -0.65
N ILE A 66 -4.12 9.74 0.17
CA ILE A 66 -4.80 8.49 -0.20
C ILE A 66 -6.30 8.75 -0.34
N LYS A 67 -6.83 8.58 -1.55
CA LYS A 67 -8.26 8.75 -1.86
C LYS A 67 -9.03 7.46 -1.88
N GLN A 68 -8.35 6.36 -2.12
CA GLN A 68 -8.97 5.04 -2.08
C GLN A 68 -7.93 3.98 -1.76
N VAL A 69 -8.33 3.02 -0.93
CA VAL A 69 -7.62 1.77 -0.66
C VAL A 69 -8.49 0.63 -1.13
N ASP A 70 -8.02 -0.13 -2.12
CA ASP A 70 -8.73 -1.31 -2.63
C ASP A 70 -7.91 -2.58 -2.41
N PHE A 71 -8.57 -3.73 -2.56
CA PHE A 71 -7.97 -5.03 -2.35
C PHE A 71 -8.34 -5.99 -3.48
N LYS A 72 -7.32 -6.62 -4.06
CA LYS A 72 -7.49 -7.72 -4.98
C LYS A 72 -7.02 -9.01 -4.31
N PRO A 73 -7.93 -9.99 -4.11
CA PRO A 73 -7.56 -11.24 -3.47
C PRO A 73 -6.56 -12.02 -4.31
N GLU A 74 -5.86 -12.94 -3.63
CA GLU A 74 -5.03 -13.93 -4.29
C GLU A 74 -5.88 -14.81 -5.21
N SER A 75 -5.35 -15.07 -6.40
CA SER A 75 -5.89 -16.03 -7.36
C SER A 75 -4.84 -17.09 -7.65
N PHE A 76 -5.25 -18.19 -8.30
CA PHE A 76 -4.38 -19.35 -8.57
C PHE A 76 -3.03 -19.00 -9.22
N TRP A 77 -2.94 -17.87 -9.95
CA TRP A 77 -1.74 -17.41 -10.64
C TRP A 77 -1.16 -16.10 -10.09
N SER A 78 -1.78 -15.47 -9.09
CA SER A 78 -1.33 -14.17 -8.62
C SER A 78 -1.62 -13.91 -7.16
N GLY A 79 -0.59 -13.51 -6.41
CA GLY A 79 -0.73 -13.15 -5.00
C GLY A 79 -1.67 -11.97 -4.76
N ALA A 80 -2.10 -11.82 -3.51
CA ALA A 80 -2.93 -10.71 -3.05
C ALA A 80 -2.27 -9.35 -3.32
N ARG A 81 -3.09 -8.33 -3.61
CA ARG A 81 -2.63 -6.96 -3.88
C ARG A 81 -3.45 -5.94 -3.11
N VAL A 82 -2.78 -4.91 -2.63
CA VAL A 82 -3.40 -3.71 -2.07
C VAL A 82 -3.17 -2.57 -3.05
N LEU A 83 -4.24 -1.90 -3.46
CA LEU A 83 -4.19 -0.81 -4.42
C LEU A 83 -4.42 0.50 -3.68
N LEU A 84 -3.55 1.49 -3.89
CA LEU A 84 -3.66 2.82 -3.33
C LEU A 84 -3.83 3.82 -4.47
N SER A 85 -4.94 4.57 -4.46
CA SER A 85 -5.13 5.72 -5.34
C SER A 85 -4.77 7.00 -4.57
N VAL A 86 -3.87 7.80 -5.13
CA VAL A 86 -3.28 8.99 -4.50
C VAL A 86 -3.54 10.22 -5.36
N GLN A 87 -3.94 11.32 -4.72
CA GLN A 87 -4.14 12.64 -5.34
C GLN A 87 -3.21 13.69 -4.72
N PRO A 88 -2.85 14.74 -5.46
CA PRO A 88 -3.42 15.19 -6.74
C PRO A 88 -2.88 14.51 -8.02
N ASP A 89 -1.81 13.73 -7.94
CA ASP A 89 -1.03 13.33 -9.13
C ASP A 89 -1.61 12.18 -9.98
N HIS A 90 -2.87 11.79 -9.77
CA HIS A 90 -3.51 10.61 -10.39
C HIS A 90 -2.60 9.37 -10.32
N LEU A 91 -1.98 9.18 -9.16
CA LEU A 91 -0.95 8.19 -8.94
C LEU A 91 -1.58 6.97 -8.29
N GLU A 92 -1.36 5.81 -8.90
CA GLU A 92 -1.85 4.54 -8.39
C GLU A 92 -0.66 3.66 -8.03
N TYR A 93 -0.69 3.09 -6.83
CA TYR A 93 0.26 2.08 -6.40
C TYR A 93 -0.42 0.74 -6.26
N THR A 94 0.14 -0.28 -6.90
CA THR A 94 -0.21 -1.67 -6.66
C THR A 94 0.88 -2.30 -5.83
N ILE A 95 0.56 -2.63 -4.59
CA ILE A 95 1.48 -3.22 -3.63
C ILE A 95 1.18 -4.71 -3.57
N LYS A 96 2.21 -5.54 -3.71
CA LYS A 96 2.13 -6.99 -3.49
C LYS A 96 2.79 -7.31 -2.14
N PRO A 97 2.00 -7.52 -1.06
CA PRO A 97 2.54 -7.89 0.24
C PRO A 97 3.15 -9.30 0.19
N SER A 98 4.13 -9.57 1.05
CA SER A 98 4.81 -10.89 1.07
C SER A 98 3.92 -12.05 1.54
N SER A 99 2.73 -11.76 2.08
CA SER A 99 1.70 -12.76 2.37
C SER A 99 0.32 -12.14 2.52
N GLY A 100 -0.73 -12.96 2.47
CA GLY A 100 -2.10 -12.54 2.79
C GLY A 100 -2.27 -12.02 4.22
N ALA A 101 -1.43 -12.44 5.18
CA ALA A 101 -1.42 -11.90 6.53
C ALA A 101 -0.92 -10.45 6.55
N VAL A 102 0.15 -10.13 5.81
CA VAL A 102 0.64 -8.75 5.69
C VAL A 102 -0.37 -7.88 4.95
N ALA A 103 -1.01 -8.41 3.90
CA ALA A 103 -2.08 -7.69 3.20
C ALA A 103 -3.21 -7.30 4.17
N ARG A 104 -3.66 -8.24 5.01
CA ARG A 104 -4.67 -7.96 6.04
C ARG A 104 -4.20 -6.96 7.08
N ALA A 105 -2.98 -7.11 7.60
CA ALA A 105 -2.41 -6.17 8.57
C ALA A 105 -2.35 -4.74 7.99
N LEU A 106 -1.98 -4.59 6.72
CA LEU A 106 -1.97 -3.31 6.02
C LEU A 106 -3.37 -2.73 5.85
N LEU A 107 -4.35 -3.54 5.45
CA LEU A 107 -5.74 -3.07 5.33
C LEU A 107 -6.34 -2.69 6.68
N ARG A 108 -6.05 -3.44 7.76
CA ARG A 108 -6.46 -3.09 9.13
C ARG A 108 -5.85 -1.77 9.57
N PHE A 109 -4.56 -1.58 9.33
CA PHE A 109 -3.90 -0.30 9.60
C PHE A 109 -4.59 0.85 8.86
N CYS A 110 -4.91 0.68 7.57
CA CYS A 110 -5.65 1.69 6.81
C CYS A 110 -7.03 1.96 7.41
N LEU A 111 -7.75 0.92 7.84
CA LEU A 111 -9.07 1.04 8.47
C LEU A 111 -9.01 1.80 9.80
N GLU A 112 -8.05 1.45 10.68
CA GLU A 112 -7.84 2.08 11.98
C GLU A 112 -7.44 3.56 11.87
N ARG A 113 -6.71 3.92 10.81
CA ARG A 113 -6.36 5.30 10.48
C ARG A 113 -7.49 6.09 9.81
N GLY A 114 -8.65 5.48 9.58
CA GLY A 114 -9.79 6.13 8.92
C GLY A 114 -9.57 6.40 7.43
N LEU A 115 -8.70 5.63 6.77
CA LEU A 115 -8.49 5.76 5.32
C LEU A 115 -9.70 5.25 4.53
N PRO A 116 -9.92 5.77 3.31
CA PRO A 116 -11.08 5.42 2.49
C PRO A 116 -10.93 4.04 1.85
N LEU A 117 -11.33 2.98 2.55
CA LEU A 117 -11.35 1.61 2.02
C LEU A 117 -12.58 1.36 1.14
N THR A 118 -12.39 0.65 0.03
CA THR A 118 -13.51 0.05 -0.73
C THR A 118 -14.22 -1.02 0.11
N PRO A 119 -15.46 -1.41 -0.24
CA PRO A 119 -16.15 -2.50 0.44
C PRO A 119 -15.36 -3.81 0.48
N ALA A 120 -14.70 -4.17 -0.63
CA ALA A 120 -13.86 -5.37 -0.71
C ALA A 120 -12.65 -5.29 0.23
N ALA A 121 -11.95 -4.16 0.24
CA ALA A 121 -10.83 -3.93 1.15
C ALA A 121 -11.27 -3.96 2.63
N ARG A 122 -12.42 -3.36 2.95
CA ARG A 122 -12.97 -3.35 4.31
C ARG A 122 -13.36 -4.75 4.77
N GLN A 123 -14.02 -5.54 3.92
CA GLN A 123 -14.36 -6.93 4.24
C GLN A 123 -13.10 -7.74 4.55
N GLN A 124 -12.05 -7.59 3.72
CA GLN A 124 -10.80 -8.30 3.94
C GLN A 124 -10.06 -7.84 5.21
N ALA A 125 -10.09 -6.54 5.53
CA ALA A 125 -9.52 -6.02 6.78
C ALA A 125 -10.15 -6.68 8.02
N LEU A 126 -11.45 -6.95 7.97
CA LEU A 126 -12.22 -7.52 9.06
C LEU A 126 -12.20 -9.06 9.09
N ALA A 127 -11.68 -9.72 8.07
CA ALA A 127 -11.58 -11.18 8.01
C ALA A 127 -10.57 -11.71 9.04
N GLY A 128 -11.08 -12.49 10.01
CA GLY A 128 -10.33 -13.17 11.08
C GLY A 128 -9.49 -14.32 10.58
#